data_AF-A0A915URE6-F1
#
_entry.id   AF-A0A915URE6-F1
#
_cell.length_a   1.000
_cell.length_b   1.000
_cell.length_c   1.000
_cell.angle_alpha   90.00
_cell.angle_beta   90.00
_cell.angle_gamma   90.00
#
_symmetry.space_group_name_H-M   'P 1'
#
loop_
_entity.id
_entity.type
_entity.pdbx_description
1 polymer ?
#
loop_
_entity_poly.entity_id
_entity_poly.type
_entity_poly.pdbx_seq_one_letter_code
_entity_poly.pdbx_strand_id
1 'polypeptide(L)'
;MHRASLEEIAGQHTCYAYYGSRKTLKTEVEARAAFLAQQGEIAEEVIQKWYNRKDWDKDSGDFPDFVLVYENTGAIGDGGIIELKDSGETSIASFNSTIPEKRKKLSELSPSVQTAVRWYQERINIPTPDDDVRDCFYIVRTKKGDKNSVRLSIVDGSFFSTIPTQKLLEDLWRQVLQEASLKPNTQCYKKALKCLSSLTRDEIAKVRRVEGASIKPRLRLMAEVEQEGNPHTYTEIGSRTVNLIFQYSETGADGIAEPLVGMFVQDGVVAKVIKPDELEIGGFPVKLRYLQHKRNGRYTVIQAENR
;
A
#
# COMPACT_ATOMS: atom_id res chain seq x y z
N MET A 1 -0.77 12.93 -14.56
CA MET A 1 -0.61 13.16 -13.10
C MET A 1 -1.75 13.96 -12.44
N HIS A 2 -2.20 15.12 -12.94
CA HIS A 2 -3.20 15.95 -12.23
C HIS A 2 -4.67 15.70 -12.62
N ARG A 3 -4.94 15.06 -13.77
CA ARG A 3 -6.31 14.83 -14.29
C ARG A 3 -6.84 13.43 -13.98
N ALA A 4 -6.03 12.41 -14.29
CA ALA A 4 -6.39 11.03 -14.04
C ALA A 4 -6.54 10.74 -12.54
N SER A 5 -7.46 9.86 -12.17
CA SER A 5 -7.58 9.34 -10.82
C SER A 5 -6.33 8.51 -10.45
N LEU A 6 -6.11 8.23 -9.16
CA LEU A 6 -4.98 7.37 -8.79
C LEU A 6 -5.24 5.93 -9.22
N GLU A 7 -6.50 5.50 -9.20
CA GLU A 7 -6.95 4.19 -9.69
C GLU A 7 -6.59 4.02 -11.16
N GLU A 8 -6.93 5.01 -12.01
CA GLU A 8 -6.59 4.98 -13.43
C GLU A 8 -5.07 4.96 -13.66
N ILE A 9 -4.30 5.71 -12.88
CA ILE A 9 -2.83 5.72 -12.98
C ILE A 9 -2.26 4.35 -12.57
N ALA A 10 -2.72 3.78 -11.46
CA ALA A 10 -2.27 2.47 -10.99
C ALA A 10 -2.69 1.37 -11.98
N GLY A 11 -3.95 1.37 -12.42
CA GLY A 11 -4.52 0.38 -13.34
C GLY A 11 -3.88 0.31 -14.73
N GLN A 12 -3.05 1.30 -15.10
CA GLN A 12 -2.21 1.20 -16.31
C GLN A 12 -1.15 0.10 -16.20
N HIS A 13 -0.78 -0.32 -15.00
CA HIS A 13 0.08 -1.47 -14.81
C HIS A 13 -0.70 -2.77 -15.07
N THR A 14 -0.18 -3.64 -15.92
CA THR A 14 -0.92 -4.79 -16.44
C THR A 14 -0.73 -6.07 -15.62
N CYS A 15 -0.28 -6.02 -14.37
CA CYS A 15 -0.05 -7.23 -13.56
C CYS A 15 -0.66 -7.09 -12.16
N TYR A 16 -2.00 -7.09 -12.08
CA TYR A 16 -2.74 -7.16 -10.81
C TYR A 16 -3.55 -8.44 -10.68
N ALA A 17 -3.42 -9.09 -9.52
CA ALA A 17 -4.24 -10.23 -9.10
C ALA A 17 -5.55 -9.80 -8.40
N TYR A 18 -5.63 -8.54 -7.96
CA TYR A 18 -6.82 -7.97 -7.34
C TYR A 18 -6.98 -6.48 -7.66
N TYR A 19 -8.24 -6.07 -7.86
CA TYR A 19 -8.68 -4.68 -7.94
C TYR A 19 -9.79 -4.43 -6.91
N GLY A 20 -9.62 -3.41 -6.07
CA GLY A 20 -10.63 -2.95 -5.10
C GLY A 20 -11.64 -1.99 -5.73
N SER A 21 -11.16 -1.03 -6.51
CA SER A 21 -11.94 0.02 -7.19
C SER A 21 -12.54 -0.42 -8.53
N ARG A 22 -13.24 -1.56 -8.52
CA ARG A 22 -13.74 -2.28 -9.70
C ARG A 22 -14.77 -1.49 -10.51
N LYS A 23 -15.50 -0.58 -9.87
CA LYS A 23 -16.45 0.28 -10.56
C LYS A 23 -15.74 1.28 -11.47
N THR A 24 -14.69 1.90 -10.93
CA THR A 24 -13.86 2.87 -11.65
C THR A 24 -13.03 2.18 -12.72
N LEU A 25 -12.50 0.99 -12.42
CA LEU A 25 -11.62 0.20 -13.29
C LEU A 25 -12.36 -0.90 -14.05
N LYS A 26 -13.63 -0.67 -14.37
CA LYS A 26 -14.49 -1.69 -14.96
C LYS A 26 -13.90 -2.23 -16.27
N THR A 27 -13.43 -1.34 -17.14
CA THR A 27 -12.85 -1.70 -18.43
C THR A 27 -11.57 -2.51 -18.29
N GLU A 28 -10.72 -2.19 -17.33
CA GLU A 28 -9.49 -2.92 -17.01
C GLU A 28 -9.79 -4.32 -16.48
N VAL A 29 -10.78 -4.45 -15.59
CA VAL A 29 -11.24 -5.74 -15.06
C VAL A 29 -11.82 -6.62 -16.16
N GLU A 30 -12.66 -6.06 -17.04
CA GLU A 30 -13.23 -6.77 -18.20
C GLU A 30 -12.15 -7.22 -19.18
N ALA A 31 -11.21 -6.33 -19.53
CA ALA A 31 -10.09 -6.67 -20.40
C ALA A 31 -9.22 -7.78 -19.80
N ARG A 32 -8.99 -7.74 -18.48
CA ARG A 32 -8.25 -8.79 -17.77
C ARG A 32 -8.98 -10.11 -17.80
N ALA A 33 -10.28 -10.12 -17.51
CA ALA A 33 -11.06 -11.35 -17.53
C ALA A 33 -11.17 -11.96 -18.93
N ALA A 34 -11.24 -11.13 -19.98
CA ALA A 34 -11.17 -11.60 -21.36
C ALA A 34 -9.84 -12.30 -21.66
N PHE A 35 -8.71 -11.78 -21.16
CA PHE A 35 -7.40 -12.44 -21.25
C PHE A 35 -7.36 -13.77 -20.49
N LEU A 36 -8.03 -13.86 -19.34
CA LEU A 36 -8.09 -15.07 -18.53
C LEU A 36 -9.12 -16.09 -19.02
N ALA A 37 -10.01 -15.75 -19.96
CA ALA A 37 -11.06 -16.64 -20.42
C ALA A 37 -10.51 -17.84 -21.20
N GLN A 38 -10.97 -19.04 -20.86
CA GLN A 38 -10.69 -20.25 -21.63
C GLN A 38 -11.75 -20.42 -22.73
N GLN A 39 -11.48 -21.34 -23.65
CA GLN A 39 -12.39 -21.61 -24.77
C GLN A 39 -13.81 -21.90 -24.28
N GLY A 40 -14.77 -21.09 -24.72
CA GLY A 40 -16.19 -21.23 -24.38
C GLY A 40 -16.65 -20.49 -23.12
N GLU A 41 -15.75 -19.87 -22.36
CA GLU A 41 -16.13 -19.01 -21.23
C GLU A 41 -16.42 -17.58 -21.70
N ILE A 42 -17.42 -16.95 -21.09
CA ILE A 42 -17.70 -15.52 -21.29
C ILE A 42 -17.03 -14.70 -20.19
N ALA A 43 -16.53 -13.51 -20.55
CA ALA A 43 -15.77 -12.66 -19.62
C ALA A 43 -16.52 -12.38 -18.31
N GLU A 44 -17.83 -12.12 -18.37
CA GLU A 44 -18.67 -11.88 -17.19
C GLU A 44 -18.63 -13.05 -16.18
N GLU A 45 -18.72 -14.29 -16.66
CA GLU A 45 -18.63 -15.48 -15.80
C GLU A 45 -17.24 -15.63 -15.17
N VAL A 46 -16.20 -15.31 -15.93
CA VAL A 46 -14.81 -15.31 -15.45
C VAL A 46 -14.64 -14.29 -14.33
N ILE A 47 -15.18 -13.07 -14.48
CA ILE A 47 -15.09 -12.04 -13.44
C ILE A 47 -15.86 -12.45 -12.19
N GLN A 48 -17.06 -13.03 -12.35
CA GLN A 48 -17.86 -13.49 -11.22
C GLN A 48 -17.18 -14.63 -10.45
N LYS A 49 -16.49 -15.53 -11.15
CA LYS A 49 -15.65 -16.57 -10.53
C LYS A 49 -14.44 -15.95 -9.83
N TRP A 50 -13.75 -15.01 -10.48
CA TRP A 50 -12.58 -14.33 -9.93
C TRP A 50 -12.90 -13.64 -8.60
N TYR A 51 -13.94 -12.81 -8.54
CA TYR A 51 -14.30 -12.12 -7.30
C TYR A 51 -15.25 -12.92 -6.39
N ASN A 52 -15.63 -14.12 -6.81
CA ASN A 52 -16.58 -15.00 -6.12
C ASN A 52 -17.89 -14.28 -5.75
N ARG A 53 -18.44 -13.48 -6.67
CA ARG A 53 -19.70 -12.74 -6.48
C ARG A 53 -20.30 -12.28 -7.80
N LYS A 54 -21.63 -12.13 -7.83
CA LYS A 54 -22.36 -11.68 -9.02
C LYS A 54 -22.31 -10.17 -9.23
N ASP A 55 -22.33 -9.39 -8.15
CA ASP A 55 -22.24 -7.93 -8.18
C ASP A 55 -20.77 -7.47 -8.07
N TRP A 56 -19.94 -7.99 -8.98
CA TRP A 56 -18.49 -7.83 -8.96
C TRP A 56 -18.06 -6.38 -9.22
N ASP A 57 -18.88 -5.59 -9.90
CA ASP A 57 -18.63 -4.21 -10.34
C ASP A 57 -18.79 -3.17 -9.22
N LYS A 58 -19.23 -3.59 -8.02
CA LYS A 58 -19.23 -2.72 -6.83
C LYS A 58 -17.83 -2.68 -6.23
N ASP A 59 -17.36 -1.50 -5.85
CA ASP A 59 -16.11 -1.39 -5.09
C ASP A 59 -16.20 -2.17 -3.77
N SER A 60 -15.12 -2.85 -3.39
CA SER A 60 -15.12 -3.67 -2.16
C SER A 60 -15.20 -2.79 -0.91
N GLY A 61 -14.57 -1.61 -0.94
CA GLY A 61 -14.30 -0.81 0.25
C GLY A 61 -13.36 -1.48 1.25
N ASP A 62 -12.80 -2.63 0.88
CA ASP A 62 -11.85 -3.41 1.64
C ASP A 62 -10.43 -2.91 1.33
N PHE A 63 -9.53 -3.00 2.31
CA PHE A 63 -8.09 -2.92 2.04
C PHE A 63 -7.63 -4.26 1.43
N PRO A 64 -6.75 -4.25 0.42
CA PRO A 64 -6.09 -3.10 -0.22
C PRO A 64 -6.84 -2.63 -1.47
N ASP A 65 -6.39 -1.52 -2.06
CA ASP A 65 -6.90 -1.10 -3.38
C ASP A 65 -6.44 -2.03 -4.51
N PHE A 66 -5.21 -2.57 -4.43
CA PHE A 66 -4.70 -3.54 -5.40
C PHE A 66 -3.79 -4.58 -4.75
N VAL A 67 -3.67 -5.74 -5.41
CA VAL A 67 -2.60 -6.71 -5.16
C VAL A 67 -1.94 -7.03 -6.50
N LEU A 68 -0.62 -6.87 -6.58
CA LEU A 68 0.17 -7.23 -7.76
C LEU A 68 0.18 -8.75 -7.95
N VAL A 69 0.37 -9.17 -9.20
CA VAL A 69 0.65 -10.59 -9.50
C VAL A 69 1.95 -10.97 -8.79
N TYR A 70 1.98 -12.19 -8.25
CA TYR A 70 3.22 -12.79 -7.77
C TYR A 70 3.82 -13.61 -8.91
N GLU A 71 5.01 -13.23 -9.35
CA GLU A 71 5.72 -13.81 -10.49
C GLU A 71 7.00 -14.56 -10.06
N ASN A 72 7.35 -14.52 -8.77
CA ASN A 72 8.56 -15.14 -8.20
C ASN A 72 9.86 -14.67 -8.87
N THR A 73 9.92 -13.40 -9.25
CA THR A 73 11.06 -12.79 -9.94
C THR A 73 12.12 -12.27 -8.96
N GLY A 74 11.76 -12.15 -7.67
CA GLY A 74 12.58 -11.49 -6.66
C GLY A 74 12.61 -9.97 -6.82
N ALA A 75 11.65 -9.43 -7.59
CA ALA A 75 11.51 -8.03 -7.92
C ALA A 75 11.09 -7.16 -6.75
N ILE A 76 11.34 -5.84 -6.87
CA ILE A 76 10.76 -4.87 -5.96
C ILE A 76 9.23 -4.93 -6.10
N GLY A 77 8.56 -5.38 -5.05
CA GLY A 77 7.11 -5.42 -4.99
C GLY A 77 6.46 -6.57 -5.75
N ASP A 78 7.19 -7.66 -6.00
CA ASP A 78 6.61 -8.91 -6.49
C ASP A 78 5.48 -9.41 -5.55
N GLY A 79 4.26 -9.55 -6.09
CA GLY A 79 3.06 -9.83 -5.29
C GLY A 79 2.65 -8.74 -4.29
N GLY A 80 3.20 -7.53 -4.42
CA GLY A 80 3.02 -6.42 -3.49
C GLY A 80 1.57 -5.98 -3.30
N ILE A 81 1.26 -5.54 -2.08
CA ILE A 81 -0.02 -4.99 -1.68
C ILE A 81 0.02 -3.47 -1.85
N ILE A 82 -0.92 -2.89 -2.59
CA ILE A 82 -0.93 -1.46 -2.90
C ILE A 82 -2.17 -0.77 -2.35
N GLU A 83 -1.95 0.35 -1.67
CA GLU A 83 -2.99 1.26 -1.21
C GLU A 83 -2.79 2.65 -1.82
N LEU A 84 -3.88 3.28 -2.22
CA LEU A 84 -3.90 4.62 -2.79
C LEU A 84 -4.18 5.68 -1.72
N LYS A 85 -3.47 6.79 -1.81
CA LYS A 85 -3.62 7.94 -0.93
C LYS A 85 -3.62 9.22 -1.76
N ASP A 86 -4.81 9.64 -2.16
CA ASP A 86 -5.01 10.80 -3.02
C ASP A 86 -5.48 12.01 -2.21
N SER A 87 -4.79 13.14 -2.33
CA SER A 87 -5.11 14.37 -1.62
C SER A 87 -5.01 15.60 -2.51
N GLY A 88 -6.00 16.48 -2.39
CA GLY A 88 -5.96 17.84 -2.97
C GLY A 88 -5.04 18.78 -2.20
N GLU A 89 -4.72 18.45 -0.95
CA GLU A 89 -3.94 19.28 -0.04
C GLU A 89 -2.47 18.84 0.02
N THR A 90 -1.69 19.53 0.84
CA THR A 90 -0.30 19.14 1.12
C THR A 90 -0.21 17.89 2.00
N SER A 91 -1.21 17.64 2.85
CA SER A 91 -1.31 16.46 3.70
C SER A 91 -1.70 15.20 2.91
N ILE A 92 -1.33 14.03 3.43
CA ILE A 92 -1.76 12.74 2.89
C ILE A 92 -3.17 12.43 3.43
N ALA A 93 -4.00 11.79 2.61
CA ALA A 93 -5.27 11.23 3.07
C ALA A 93 -5.07 10.22 4.21
N SER A 94 -6.02 10.14 5.15
CA SER A 94 -5.92 9.24 6.30
C SER A 94 -5.97 7.75 5.90
N PHE A 95 -5.34 6.91 6.71
CA PHE A 95 -5.46 5.46 6.63
C PHE A 95 -6.69 4.99 7.40
N ASN A 96 -7.79 4.79 6.67
CA ASN A 96 -9.07 4.39 7.26
C ASN A 96 -9.25 2.87 7.28
N SER A 97 -8.68 2.20 6.27
CA SER A 97 -8.91 0.79 5.98
C SER A 97 -7.82 -0.14 6.50
N THR A 98 -6.69 0.39 6.98
CA THR A 98 -5.61 -0.39 7.59
C THR A 98 -4.70 0.49 8.45
N ILE A 99 -3.89 -0.09 9.33
CA ILE A 99 -2.70 0.59 9.89
C ILE A 99 -1.55 0.31 8.91
N PRO A 100 -0.78 1.34 8.49
CA PRO A 100 0.25 1.13 7.50
C PRO A 100 1.41 0.33 8.08
N GLU A 101 1.89 -0.64 7.29
CA GLU A 101 2.92 -1.59 7.68
C GLU A 101 3.88 -1.81 6.53
N LYS A 102 5.12 -2.24 6.82
CA LYS A 102 6.07 -2.63 5.76
C LYS A 102 5.58 -3.87 5.01
N ARG A 103 5.11 -4.86 5.75
CA ARG A 103 4.69 -6.16 5.22
C ARG A 103 3.42 -6.63 5.91
N LYS A 104 2.55 -7.32 5.18
CA LYS A 104 1.32 -7.93 5.68
C LYS A 104 1.18 -9.34 5.14
N LYS A 105 0.47 -10.19 5.87
CA LYS A 105 0.07 -11.48 5.31
C LYS A 105 -1.19 -11.33 4.48
N LEU A 106 -1.24 -11.97 3.32
CA LEU A 106 -2.44 -12.01 2.49
C LEU A 106 -3.61 -12.69 3.23
N SER A 107 -3.33 -13.71 4.06
CA SER A 107 -4.27 -14.41 4.94
C SER A 107 -4.85 -13.55 6.06
N GLU A 108 -4.22 -12.41 6.38
CA GLU A 108 -4.74 -11.43 7.34
C GLU A 108 -5.65 -10.39 6.65
N LEU A 109 -5.78 -10.42 5.32
CA LEU A 109 -6.68 -9.53 4.56
C LEU A 109 -8.11 -10.08 4.54
N SER A 110 -9.05 -9.32 3.97
CA SER A 110 -10.44 -9.79 3.90
C SER A 110 -10.57 -11.08 3.05
N PRO A 111 -11.51 -11.99 3.37
CA PRO A 111 -11.69 -13.22 2.60
C PRO A 111 -11.95 -12.99 1.11
N SER A 112 -12.61 -11.88 0.76
CA SER A 112 -12.87 -11.48 -0.64
C SER A 112 -11.57 -11.24 -1.42
N VAL A 113 -10.61 -10.55 -0.82
CA VAL A 113 -9.29 -10.30 -1.42
C VAL A 113 -8.53 -11.61 -1.56
N GLN A 114 -8.50 -12.42 -0.50
CA GLN A 114 -7.80 -13.72 -0.51
C GLN A 114 -8.30 -14.64 -1.62
N THR A 115 -9.62 -14.78 -1.76
CA THR A 115 -10.23 -15.62 -2.80
C THR A 115 -9.87 -15.11 -4.19
N ALA A 116 -9.97 -13.81 -4.42
CA ALA A 116 -9.67 -13.23 -5.73
C ALA A 116 -8.21 -13.39 -6.14
N VAL A 117 -7.27 -13.16 -5.22
CA VAL A 117 -5.84 -13.33 -5.50
C VAL A 117 -5.51 -14.79 -5.79
N ARG A 118 -5.99 -15.73 -4.96
CA ARG A 118 -5.75 -17.17 -5.17
C ARG A 118 -6.31 -17.65 -6.49
N TRP A 119 -7.57 -17.30 -6.78
CA TRP A 119 -8.21 -17.66 -8.04
C TRP A 119 -7.42 -17.15 -9.25
N TYR A 120 -6.94 -15.90 -9.18
CA TYR A 120 -6.15 -15.32 -10.26
C TYR A 120 -4.82 -16.07 -10.48
N GLN A 121 -4.07 -16.34 -9.40
CA GLN A 121 -2.79 -17.06 -9.46
C GLN A 121 -2.96 -18.48 -10.01
N GLU A 122 -3.97 -19.21 -9.54
CA GLU A 122 -4.34 -20.52 -10.08
C GLU A 122 -4.66 -20.42 -11.58
N ARG A 123 -5.37 -19.36 -12.00
CA ARG A 123 -5.81 -19.18 -13.37
C ARG A 123 -4.68 -18.96 -14.36
N ILE A 124 -3.66 -18.22 -13.96
CA ILE A 124 -2.45 -17.97 -14.77
C ILE A 124 -1.39 -19.07 -14.59
N ASN A 125 -1.69 -20.11 -13.80
CA ASN A 125 -0.79 -21.22 -13.49
C ASN A 125 0.55 -20.77 -12.87
N ILE A 126 0.51 -19.76 -12.01
CA ILE A 126 1.66 -19.34 -11.20
C ILE A 126 1.38 -19.72 -9.74
N PRO A 127 2.22 -20.55 -9.11
CA PRO A 127 1.99 -20.97 -7.73
C PRO A 127 2.02 -19.76 -6.79
N THR A 128 1.12 -19.75 -5.81
CA THR A 128 1.26 -18.86 -4.66
C THR A 128 2.49 -19.31 -3.86
N PRO A 129 3.32 -18.36 -3.38
CA PRO A 129 4.51 -18.72 -2.62
C PRO A 129 4.15 -19.41 -1.31
N ASP A 130 5.11 -20.19 -0.79
CA ASP A 130 4.98 -20.90 0.49
C ASP A 130 4.83 -19.92 1.66
N ASP A 131 5.49 -18.77 1.58
CA ASP A 131 5.23 -17.67 2.49
C ASP A 131 4.06 -16.81 2.00
N ASP A 132 3.24 -16.36 2.93
CA ASP A 132 2.05 -15.58 2.63
C ASP A 132 2.26 -14.08 2.90
N VAL A 133 3.52 -13.67 3.08
CA VAL A 133 3.90 -12.31 3.47
C VAL A 133 4.19 -11.50 2.20
N ARG A 134 3.61 -10.31 2.10
CA ARG A 134 3.83 -9.39 0.97
C ARG A 134 4.29 -8.04 1.45
N ASP A 135 5.16 -7.42 0.67
CA ASP A 135 5.50 -6.01 0.86
C ASP A 135 4.29 -5.12 0.58
N CYS A 136 4.16 -4.05 1.36
CA CYS A 136 3.10 -3.07 1.23
C CYS A 136 3.67 -1.78 0.64
N PHE A 137 2.99 -1.25 -0.37
CA PHE A 137 3.31 0.01 -1.00
C PHE A 137 2.12 0.96 -0.94
N TYR A 138 2.44 2.25 -0.87
CA TYR A 138 1.47 3.32 -0.82
C TYR A 138 1.71 4.26 -1.98
N ILE A 139 0.73 4.38 -2.88
CA ILE A 139 0.76 5.38 -3.95
C ILE A 139 0.16 6.67 -3.39
N VAL A 140 1.04 7.60 -3.04
CA VAL A 140 0.70 8.87 -2.42
C VAL A 140 0.73 9.96 -3.48
N ARG A 141 -0.39 10.68 -3.62
CA ARG A 141 -0.46 11.94 -4.36
C ARG A 141 -0.93 13.06 -3.46
N THR A 142 -0.18 14.16 -3.45
CA THR A 142 -0.59 15.40 -2.78
C THR A 142 -0.72 16.51 -3.81
N LYS A 143 -1.50 17.53 -3.47
CA LYS A 143 -1.77 18.69 -4.33
C LYS A 143 -2.31 18.30 -5.72
N LYS A 144 -3.19 17.29 -5.79
CA LYS A 144 -3.77 16.75 -7.04
C LYS A 144 -4.27 17.83 -8.02
N GLY A 145 -4.82 18.93 -7.52
CA GLY A 145 -5.38 20.02 -8.33
C GLY A 145 -4.35 21.06 -8.81
N ASP A 146 -3.15 21.12 -8.21
CA ASP A 146 -2.14 22.11 -8.56
C ASP A 146 -1.08 21.50 -9.47
N LYS A 147 -1.18 21.82 -10.77
CA LYS A 147 -0.28 21.32 -11.81
C LYS A 147 1.19 21.66 -11.57
N ASN A 148 1.48 22.72 -10.82
CA ASN A 148 2.83 23.21 -10.60
C ASN A 148 3.48 22.59 -9.36
N SER A 149 2.70 21.96 -8.48
CA SER A 149 3.21 21.43 -7.21
C SER A 149 2.75 20.01 -6.87
N VAL A 150 1.94 19.39 -7.73
CA VAL A 150 1.57 17.97 -7.63
C VAL A 150 2.80 17.08 -7.54
N ARG A 151 2.74 16.10 -6.65
CA ARG A 151 3.77 15.07 -6.45
C ARG A 151 3.10 13.73 -6.37
N LEU A 152 3.72 12.72 -6.98
CA LEU A 152 3.29 11.34 -6.91
C LEU A 152 4.46 10.51 -6.40
N SER A 153 4.24 9.71 -5.36
CA SER A 153 5.26 8.81 -4.83
C SER A 153 4.69 7.43 -4.60
N ILE A 154 5.41 6.40 -5.05
CA ILE A 154 5.24 5.02 -4.60
C ILE A 154 6.16 4.86 -3.40
N VAL A 155 5.59 4.55 -2.25
CA VAL A 155 6.31 4.58 -0.96
C VAL A 155 6.25 3.20 -0.32
N ASP A 156 7.41 2.64 -0.03
CA ASP A 156 7.53 1.42 0.77
C ASP A 156 6.90 1.61 2.15
N GLY A 157 6.18 0.59 2.61
CA GLY A 157 5.39 0.68 3.82
C GLY A 157 6.18 0.86 5.11
N SER A 158 7.49 0.58 5.10
CA SER A 158 8.36 0.93 6.22
C SER A 158 8.36 2.44 6.49
N PHE A 159 8.17 3.29 5.47
CA PHE A 159 8.15 4.75 5.65
C PHE A 159 7.16 5.20 6.73
N PHE A 160 5.99 4.56 6.77
CA PHE A 160 4.94 4.85 7.75
C PHE A 160 5.00 3.95 9.00
N SER A 161 5.58 2.76 8.88
CA SER A 161 5.67 1.77 9.96
C SER A 161 6.91 1.97 10.83
N THR A 162 6.92 3.05 11.62
CA THR A 162 8.08 3.41 12.46
C THR A 162 8.17 2.62 13.77
N ILE A 163 7.06 2.05 14.22
CA ILE A 163 6.98 1.15 15.38
C ILE A 163 6.04 -0.02 15.06
N PRO A 164 6.17 -1.18 15.73
CA PRO A 164 5.26 -2.28 15.54
C PRO A 164 3.80 -1.90 15.85
N THR A 165 2.84 -2.38 15.05
CA THR A 165 1.40 -2.10 15.23
C THR A 165 0.91 -2.43 16.62
N GLN A 166 1.36 -3.54 17.19
CA GLN A 166 1.00 -3.95 18.55
C GLN A 166 1.44 -2.93 19.61
N LYS A 167 2.63 -2.34 19.42
CA LYS A 167 3.16 -1.29 20.29
C LYS A 167 2.39 0.03 20.12
N LEU A 168 2.06 0.38 18.87
CA LEU A 168 1.21 1.53 18.57
C LEU A 168 -0.16 1.42 19.27
N LEU A 169 -0.82 0.27 19.17
CA LEU A 169 -2.12 0.02 19.82
C LEU A 169 -2.00 0.06 21.34
N GLU A 170 -0.95 -0.51 21.92
CA GLU A 170 -0.69 -0.42 23.36
C GLU A 170 -0.55 1.04 23.82
N ASP A 171 0.23 1.84 23.10
CA ASP A 171 0.45 3.25 23.47
C ASP A 171 -0.79 4.12 23.22
N LEU A 172 -1.60 3.80 22.21
CA LEU A 172 -2.92 4.42 22.02
C LEU A 172 -3.84 4.12 23.21
N TRP A 173 -3.99 2.85 23.60
CA TRP A 173 -4.84 2.49 24.74
C TRP A 173 -4.31 3.05 26.05
N ARG A 174 -2.98 3.16 26.19
CA ARG A 174 -2.35 3.83 27.33
C ARG A 174 -2.87 5.25 27.51
N GLN A 175 -2.94 6.01 26.41
CA GLN A 175 -3.44 7.39 26.40
C GLN A 175 -4.94 7.44 26.72
N VAL A 176 -5.75 6.62 26.05
CA VAL A 176 -7.21 6.54 26.31
C VAL A 176 -7.52 6.21 27.79
N LEU A 177 -6.78 5.29 28.39
CA LEU A 177 -6.95 4.94 29.81
C LEU A 177 -6.51 6.08 30.75
N GLN A 178 -5.49 6.85 30.38
CA GLN A 178 -5.05 8.02 31.12
C GLN A 178 -6.08 9.16 31.04
N GLU A 179 -6.66 9.40 29.86
CA GLU A 179 -7.77 10.35 29.65
C GLU A 179 -9.00 9.97 30.47
N ALA A 180 -9.30 8.67 30.56
CA ALA A 180 -10.32 8.12 31.46
C ALA A 180 -9.94 8.22 32.95
N SER A 181 -8.82 8.86 33.30
CA SER A 181 -8.33 9.08 34.66
C SER A 181 -8.01 7.80 35.44
N LEU A 182 -7.72 6.68 34.75
CA LEU A 182 -7.23 5.48 35.43
C LEU A 182 -5.78 5.70 35.88
N LYS A 183 -5.53 5.57 37.19
CA LYS A 183 -4.19 5.72 37.78
C LYS A 183 -3.21 4.70 37.16
N PRO A 184 -2.10 5.16 36.56
CA PRO A 184 -1.06 4.28 36.06
C PRO A 184 -0.54 3.32 37.13
N ASN A 185 -0.04 2.16 36.69
CA ASN A 185 0.57 1.12 37.54
C ASN A 185 -0.36 0.41 38.55
N THR A 186 -1.64 0.80 38.65
CA THR A 186 -2.63 0.01 39.39
C THR A 186 -2.90 -1.33 38.71
N GLN A 187 -3.34 -2.32 39.49
CA GLN A 187 -3.68 -3.64 38.94
C GLN A 187 -4.79 -3.56 37.89
N CYS A 188 -5.80 -2.71 38.11
CA CYS A 188 -6.88 -2.46 37.16
C CYS A 188 -6.35 -1.91 35.83
N TYR A 189 -5.50 -0.87 35.91
CA TYR A 189 -4.87 -0.26 34.73
C TYR A 189 -4.05 -1.27 33.92
N LYS A 190 -3.18 -2.04 34.59
CA LYS A 190 -2.34 -3.05 33.92
C LYS A 190 -3.18 -4.13 33.23
N LYS A 191 -4.25 -4.59 33.88
CA LYS A 191 -5.17 -5.58 33.31
C LYS A 191 -5.93 -5.04 32.12
N ALA A 192 -6.50 -3.84 32.23
CA ALA A 192 -7.23 -3.18 31.15
C ALA A 192 -6.33 -2.94 29.93
N LEU A 193 -5.13 -2.38 30.16
CA LEU A 193 -4.17 -2.13 29.09
C LEU A 193 -3.78 -3.43 28.38
N LYS A 194 -3.46 -4.50 29.11
CA LYS A 194 -3.12 -5.80 28.53
C LYS A 194 -4.26 -6.38 27.68
N CYS A 195 -5.49 -6.32 28.17
CA CYS A 195 -6.64 -6.84 27.44
C CYS A 195 -6.93 -6.01 26.18
N LEU A 196 -6.95 -4.68 26.30
CA LEU A 196 -7.24 -3.80 25.17
C LEU A 196 -6.13 -3.83 24.12
N SER A 197 -4.87 -3.82 24.53
CA SER A 197 -3.75 -3.90 23.60
C SER A 197 -3.75 -5.21 22.83
N SER A 198 -4.13 -6.34 23.44
CA SER A 198 -4.20 -7.63 22.74
C SER A 198 -5.22 -7.72 21.60
N LEU A 199 -6.12 -6.73 21.48
CA LEU A 199 -7.09 -6.70 20.40
C LEU A 199 -6.42 -6.25 19.09
N THR A 200 -6.68 -7.01 18.03
CA THR A 200 -6.37 -6.59 16.66
C THR A 200 -7.28 -5.45 16.21
N ARG A 201 -6.88 -4.73 15.16
CA ARG A 201 -7.72 -3.70 14.55
C ARG A 201 -9.10 -4.22 14.16
N ASP A 202 -9.16 -5.42 13.58
CA ASP A 202 -10.43 -5.98 13.10
C ASP A 202 -11.35 -6.35 14.26
N GLU A 203 -10.81 -6.85 15.36
CA GLU A 203 -11.57 -7.10 16.59
C GLU A 203 -12.11 -5.80 17.21
N ILE A 204 -11.31 -4.74 17.21
CA ILE A 204 -11.75 -3.40 17.63
C ILE A 204 -12.87 -2.93 16.72
N ALA A 205 -12.72 -3.10 15.40
CA ALA A 205 -13.63 -2.61 14.39
C ALA A 205 -14.91 -3.47 14.17
N LYS A 206 -15.15 -4.50 14.99
CA LYS A 206 -16.39 -5.30 14.93
C LYS A 206 -17.64 -4.46 15.21
N VAL A 207 -18.71 -4.72 14.45
CA VAL A 207 -20.05 -4.21 14.73
C VAL A 207 -20.59 -4.93 15.96
N ARG A 208 -21.03 -4.17 16.96
CA ARG A 208 -21.55 -4.72 18.22
C ARG A 208 -23.06 -4.58 18.26
N ARG A 209 -23.74 -5.63 18.71
CA ARG A 209 -25.18 -5.57 19.02
C ARG A 209 -25.30 -5.34 20.52
N VAL A 210 -25.97 -4.26 20.89
CA VAL A 210 -26.26 -3.93 22.29
C VAL A 210 -27.74 -4.16 22.48
N GLU A 211 -28.10 -5.01 23.44
CA GLU A 211 -29.51 -5.31 23.73
C GLU A 211 -30.26 -4.03 24.10
N GLY A 212 -31.46 -3.88 23.56
CA GLY A 212 -32.28 -2.67 23.72
C GLY A 212 -31.85 -1.46 22.89
N ALA A 213 -30.69 -1.49 22.22
CA ALA A 213 -30.29 -0.41 21.33
C ALA A 213 -30.92 -0.56 19.94
N SER A 214 -31.51 0.52 19.41
CA SER A 214 -31.97 0.60 18.01
C SER A 214 -30.83 0.79 17.00
N ILE A 215 -29.59 0.89 17.48
CA ILE A 215 -28.38 1.09 16.68
C ILE A 215 -27.34 0.01 16.98
N LYS A 216 -26.43 -0.21 16.03
CA LYS A 216 -25.30 -1.15 16.18
C LYS A 216 -23.98 -0.37 16.16
N PRO A 217 -23.37 -0.06 17.32
CA PRO A 217 -22.13 0.69 17.36
C PRO A 217 -20.95 -0.09 16.76
N ARG A 218 -20.02 0.65 16.19
CA ARG A 218 -18.74 0.16 15.67
C ARG A 218 -17.66 1.18 16.02
N LEU A 219 -16.55 0.70 16.58
CA LEU A 219 -15.34 1.51 16.74
C LEU A 219 -14.55 1.51 15.43
N ARG A 220 -13.89 2.62 15.09
CA ARG A 220 -12.96 2.68 13.96
C ARG A 220 -11.66 3.29 14.45
N LEU A 221 -10.55 2.67 14.05
CA LEU A 221 -9.23 3.25 14.18
C LEU A 221 -8.87 3.87 12.84
N MET A 222 -8.70 5.18 12.82
CA MET A 222 -8.20 5.95 11.69
C MET A 222 -6.80 6.44 12.06
N ALA A 223 -5.84 6.27 11.17
CA ALA A 223 -4.49 6.78 11.36
C ALA A 223 -4.24 7.96 10.41
N GLU A 224 -3.86 9.10 10.96
CA GLU A 224 -3.42 10.26 10.21
C GLU A 224 -1.89 10.30 10.15
N VAL A 225 -1.38 10.86 9.07
CA VAL A 225 0.06 10.99 8.87
C VAL A 225 0.55 12.27 9.52
N GLU A 226 1.41 12.12 10.52
CA GLU A 226 2.20 13.22 11.07
C GLU A 226 3.00 13.93 9.97
N GLN A 227 3.33 15.21 10.16
CA GLN A 227 4.08 15.99 9.17
C GLN A 227 5.38 15.31 8.73
N GLU A 228 6.04 14.63 9.66
CA GLU A 228 7.30 13.90 9.46
C GLU A 228 7.12 12.60 8.69
N GLY A 229 5.93 11.99 8.74
CA GLY A 229 5.59 10.82 7.94
C GLY A 229 5.11 11.17 6.53
N ASN A 230 5.10 12.46 6.14
CA ASN A 230 4.71 12.87 4.81
C ASN A 230 5.93 12.99 3.88
N PRO A 231 6.12 12.07 2.90
CA PRO A 231 7.28 12.11 2.01
C PRO A 231 7.35 13.41 1.20
N HIS A 232 6.21 14.05 0.94
CA HIS A 232 6.14 15.27 0.13
C HIS A 232 6.45 16.55 0.92
N THR A 233 6.76 16.48 2.21
CA THR A 233 7.28 17.61 3.00
C THR A 233 8.82 17.66 3.01
N TYR A 234 9.48 16.59 2.56
CA TYR A 234 10.93 16.53 2.42
C TYR A 234 11.41 17.33 1.23
N THR A 235 12.50 18.09 1.42
CA THR A 235 13.08 18.97 0.40
C THR A 235 13.66 18.22 -0.79
N GLU A 236 14.01 16.96 -0.60
CA GLU A 236 14.55 16.05 -1.59
C GLU A 236 13.50 15.65 -2.63
N ILE A 237 12.21 15.71 -2.27
CA ILE A 237 11.11 15.45 -3.18
C ILE A 237 10.67 16.75 -3.85
N GLY A 238 11.07 16.91 -5.11
CA GLY A 238 10.75 18.09 -5.90
C GLY A 238 9.25 18.26 -6.18
N SER A 239 8.85 19.44 -6.63
CA SER A 239 7.53 19.64 -7.25
C SER A 239 7.48 18.99 -8.63
N ARG A 240 6.31 18.52 -9.07
CA ARG A 240 6.11 17.88 -10.39
C ARG A 240 7.01 16.65 -10.59
N THR A 241 7.09 15.78 -9.59
CA THR A 241 7.90 14.56 -9.66
C THR A 241 7.07 13.30 -9.49
N VAL A 242 7.55 12.21 -10.10
CA VAL A 242 7.20 10.83 -9.75
C VAL A 242 8.37 10.25 -8.98
N ASN A 243 8.09 9.62 -7.84
CA ASN A 243 9.13 9.11 -6.97
C ASN A 243 8.87 7.64 -6.62
N LEU A 244 9.91 6.82 -6.58
CA LEU A 244 9.91 5.55 -5.87
C LEU A 244 10.77 5.73 -4.61
N ILE A 245 10.17 5.52 -3.45
CA ILE A 245 10.79 5.75 -2.13
C ILE A 245 10.80 4.44 -1.36
N PHE A 246 11.98 3.93 -1.03
CA PHE A 246 12.11 2.66 -0.32
C PHE A 246 13.37 2.61 0.55
N GLN A 247 13.34 1.75 1.55
CA GLN A 247 14.46 1.56 2.46
C GLN A 247 15.46 0.58 1.81
N TYR A 248 16.63 1.09 1.44
CA TYR A 248 17.73 0.27 0.94
C TYR A 248 18.92 0.35 1.90
N SER A 249 19.29 -0.79 2.48
CA SER A 249 20.25 -0.87 3.60
C SER A 249 21.68 -1.19 3.18
N GLU A 250 21.94 -1.57 1.94
CA GLU A 250 23.30 -1.87 1.50
C GLU A 250 24.07 -0.57 1.26
N THR A 251 24.99 -0.29 2.17
CA THR A 251 25.88 0.87 2.16
C THR A 251 27.32 0.38 2.19
N GLY A 252 27.79 -0.10 1.03
CA GLY A 252 29.22 -0.08 0.73
C GLY A 252 29.67 1.34 0.40
N ALA A 253 30.99 1.57 0.39
CA ALA A 253 31.59 2.82 -0.07
C ALA A 253 31.37 3.07 -1.58
N ASP A 254 30.96 2.04 -2.31
CA ASP A 254 30.62 2.06 -3.73
C ASP A 254 29.13 2.41 -3.87
N GLY A 255 28.82 3.55 -4.49
CA GLY A 255 27.46 4.12 -4.52
C GLY A 255 26.35 3.15 -4.96
N ILE A 256 25.10 3.44 -4.58
CA ILE A 256 23.95 2.54 -4.78
C ILE A 256 23.48 2.38 -6.23
N ALA A 257 24.04 3.12 -7.18
CA ALA A 257 23.54 3.18 -8.56
C ALA A 257 23.58 1.82 -9.28
N GLU A 258 24.71 1.12 -9.21
CA GLU A 258 24.89 -0.19 -9.85
C GLU A 258 24.00 -1.28 -9.22
N PRO A 259 23.93 -1.45 -7.88
CA PRO A 259 22.97 -2.36 -7.28
C PRO A 259 21.53 -2.08 -7.68
N LEU A 260 21.11 -0.81 -7.73
CA LEU A 260 19.77 -0.44 -8.16
C LEU A 260 19.49 -0.82 -9.62
N VAL A 261 20.44 -0.58 -10.52
CA VAL A 261 20.32 -1.03 -11.92
C VAL A 261 20.16 -2.55 -11.97
N GLY A 262 20.94 -3.29 -11.18
CA GLY A 262 20.81 -4.74 -11.06
C GLY A 262 19.39 -5.19 -10.67
N MET A 263 18.76 -4.50 -9.71
CA MET A 263 17.38 -4.77 -9.30
C MET A 263 16.39 -4.57 -10.46
N PHE A 264 16.45 -3.43 -11.17
CA PHE A 264 15.55 -3.21 -12.31
C PHE A 264 15.77 -4.18 -13.46
N VAL A 265 17.02 -4.55 -13.74
CA VAL A 265 17.35 -5.51 -14.81
C VAL A 265 16.83 -6.91 -14.46
N GLN A 266 16.92 -7.33 -13.18
CA GLN A 266 16.31 -8.56 -12.70
C GLN A 266 14.79 -8.55 -12.93
N ASP A 267 14.16 -7.39 -12.84
CA ASP A 267 12.73 -7.17 -13.05
C ASP A 267 12.37 -7.03 -14.55
N GLY A 268 13.32 -7.30 -15.46
CA GLY A 268 13.12 -7.16 -16.89
C GLY A 268 13.02 -5.71 -17.38
N VAL A 269 13.32 -4.74 -16.52
CA VAL A 269 13.32 -3.32 -16.87
C VAL A 269 14.71 -2.92 -17.37
N VAL A 270 14.77 -2.34 -18.57
CA VAL A 270 16.02 -1.79 -19.09
C VAL A 270 16.48 -0.65 -18.20
N ALA A 271 17.62 -0.80 -17.54
CA ALA A 271 18.22 0.23 -16.70
C ALA A 271 19.73 0.33 -16.92
N LYS A 272 20.29 1.53 -16.78
CA LYS A 272 21.73 1.77 -16.80
C LYS A 272 22.13 2.97 -15.96
N VAL A 273 23.35 2.97 -15.45
CA VAL A 273 23.94 4.12 -14.76
C VAL A 273 24.36 5.17 -15.79
N ILE A 274 23.92 6.42 -15.62
CA ILE A 274 24.41 7.58 -16.38
C ILE A 274 25.53 8.27 -15.60
N LYS A 275 25.27 8.52 -14.31
CA LYS A 275 26.19 9.12 -13.34
C LYS A 275 25.97 8.48 -11.95
N PRO A 276 26.86 8.70 -10.97
CA PRO A 276 26.68 8.15 -9.62
C PRO A 276 25.33 8.47 -8.95
N ASP A 277 24.70 9.58 -9.34
CA ASP A 277 23.41 10.07 -8.84
C ASP A 277 22.30 10.12 -9.92
N GLU A 278 22.53 9.50 -11.08
CA GLU A 278 21.61 9.57 -12.23
C GLU A 278 21.54 8.23 -12.97
N LEU A 279 20.33 7.69 -13.12
CA LEU A 279 20.06 6.45 -13.86
C LEU A 279 19.19 6.74 -15.09
N GLU A 280 19.22 5.83 -16.06
CA GLU A 280 18.15 5.70 -17.06
C GLU A 280 17.36 4.43 -16.73
N ILE A 281 16.04 4.53 -16.59
CA ILE A 281 15.15 3.39 -16.33
C ILE A 281 14.02 3.43 -17.34
N GLY A 282 13.85 2.37 -18.13
CA GLY A 282 12.84 2.30 -19.19
C GLY A 282 12.95 3.42 -20.23
N GLY A 283 14.17 3.95 -20.46
CA GLY A 283 14.41 5.09 -21.34
C GLY A 283 14.14 6.47 -20.71
N PHE A 284 13.80 6.53 -19.42
CA PHE A 284 13.59 7.79 -18.70
C PHE A 284 14.78 8.12 -17.80
N PRO A 285 15.34 9.34 -17.86
CA PRO A 285 16.35 9.78 -16.92
C PRO A 285 15.74 10.04 -15.55
N VAL A 286 16.36 9.49 -14.51
CA VAL A 286 15.93 9.63 -13.12
C VAL A 286 17.12 10.01 -12.24
N LYS A 287 16.84 10.78 -11.18
CA LYS A 287 17.85 11.19 -10.20
C LYS A 287 17.74 10.32 -8.95
N LEU A 288 18.88 9.92 -8.42
CA LEU A 288 18.99 9.26 -7.12
C LEU A 288 19.16 10.33 -6.03
N ARG A 289 18.34 10.22 -4.99
CA ARG A 289 18.44 11.07 -3.79
C ARG A 289 18.35 10.20 -2.55
N TYR A 290 18.85 10.74 -1.45
CA TYR A 290 18.72 10.13 -0.14
C TYR A 290 17.83 11.00 0.73
N LEU A 291 16.86 10.39 1.38
CA LEU A 291 15.95 11.05 2.31
C LEU A 291 16.22 10.50 3.71
N GLN A 292 16.59 11.38 4.65
CA GLN A 292 16.75 11.01 6.05
C GLN A 292 15.41 11.12 6.78
N HIS A 293 14.71 10.01 6.95
CA HIS A 293 13.45 9.99 7.68
C HIS A 293 13.71 10.29 9.16
N LYS A 294 12.91 11.19 9.74
CA LYS A 294 13.18 11.71 11.09
C LYS A 294 13.04 10.64 12.18
N ARG A 295 12.23 9.62 11.91
CA ARG A 295 11.90 8.54 12.86
C ARG A 295 12.31 7.15 12.38
N ASN A 296 12.78 7.00 11.15
CA ASN A 296 12.91 5.66 10.54
C ASN A 296 14.09 5.49 9.58
N GLY A 297 15.22 6.10 9.91
CA GLY A 297 16.46 5.91 9.17
C GLY A 297 16.44 6.52 7.77
N ARG A 298 17.27 5.99 6.89
CA ARG A 298 17.51 6.55 5.55
C ARG A 298 16.74 5.78 4.48
N TYR A 299 16.21 6.52 3.52
CA TYR A 299 15.50 6.01 2.35
C TYR A 299 16.21 6.43 1.07
N THR A 300 16.14 5.55 0.08
CA THR A 300 16.51 5.83 -1.30
C THR A 300 15.31 6.40 -2.02
N VAL A 301 15.53 7.44 -2.82
CA VAL A 301 14.52 8.06 -3.67
C VAL A 301 15.01 8.00 -5.10
N ILE A 302 14.23 7.35 -5.97
CA ILE A 302 14.40 7.40 -7.41
C ILE A 302 13.37 8.39 -7.95
N GLN A 303 13.84 9.53 -8.43
CA GLN A 303 12.99 10.67 -8.79
C GLN A 303 13.03 10.92 -10.30
N ALA A 304 11.87 10.82 -10.95
CA ALA A 304 11.64 11.28 -12.31
C ALA A 304 11.00 12.68 -12.29
N GLU A 305 11.57 13.60 -13.06
CA GLU A 305 10.98 14.94 -13.27
C GLU A 305 9.91 14.86 -14.37
N ASN A 306 8.70 15.30 -14.06
CA ASN A 306 7.61 15.33 -15.03
C ASN A 306 7.75 16.57 -15.91
N ARG A 307 8.39 16.41 -17.08
CA ARG A 307 8.58 17.47 -18.08
C ARG A 307 7.24 18.01 -18.59
#